data_AF-A0A9W6CP21-F1
#
_entry.id   AF-A0A9W6CP21-F1
#
_cell.length_a   1.000
_cell.length_b   1.000
_cell.length_c   1.000
_cell.angle_alpha   90.00
_cell.angle_beta   90.00
_cell.angle_gamma   90.00
#
_symmetry.space_group_name_H-M   'P 1'
#
loop_
_entity.id
_entity.type
_entity.pdbx_description
1 polymer ?
#
loop_
_entity_poly.entity_id
_entity_poly.type
_entity_poly.pdbx_seq_one_letter_code
_entity_poly.pdbx_strand_id
1 'polypeptide(L)'
;MGPKMPNLSHIMRRAWSLLRQSMAPYSRPAFAAHLRQAWHEARNAPVTDWAVLQRYIVVSRGAHRAEVIRKLENALAEARSGSAKYSRAGAPTSWTAGKHRSNDLMRVANVQAILRAEKAAAGIAATYTAKREGAAYVLKRNGVEFGRLIGPADRLAFTSTDTTLAEKVRTAVVPWGGVPAALAKVRAADEALRLARIA
;
A
#
# COMPACT_ATOMS: atom_id res chain seq x y z
N MET A 1 -1.89 -17.47 4.97
CA MET A 1 -3.35 -17.34 4.81
C MET A 1 -3.63 -16.44 3.61
N GLY A 2 -4.16 -17.00 2.52
CA GLY A 2 -4.58 -16.19 1.37
C GLY A 2 -5.75 -15.27 1.73
N PRO A 3 -6.01 -14.21 0.95
CA PRO A 3 -7.17 -13.35 1.18
C PRO A 3 -8.44 -14.21 1.14
N LYS A 4 -9.19 -14.22 2.24
CA LYS A 4 -10.47 -14.94 2.33
C LYS A 4 -11.37 -14.39 1.22
N MET A 5 -11.79 -15.25 0.30
CA MET A 5 -12.68 -14.83 -0.79
C MET A 5 -13.93 -14.18 -0.18
N PRO A 6 -14.36 -13.02 -0.69
CA PRO A 6 -15.56 -12.37 -0.18
C PRO A 6 -16.77 -13.30 -0.37
N ASN A 7 -17.55 -13.46 0.70
CA ASN A 7 -18.71 -14.36 0.71
C ASN A 7 -19.71 -13.91 -0.36
N LEU A 8 -20.06 -14.81 -1.29
CA LEU A 8 -20.98 -14.55 -2.40
C LEU A 8 -22.30 -13.96 -1.92
N SER A 9 -22.83 -14.45 -0.79
CA SER A 9 -24.07 -13.94 -0.19
C SER A 9 -23.96 -12.49 0.27
N HIS A 10 -22.78 -12.03 0.69
CA HIS A 10 -22.55 -10.63 1.09
C HIS A 10 -22.46 -9.73 -0.13
N ILE A 11 -21.79 -10.19 -1.19
CA ILE A 11 -21.70 -9.48 -2.46
C ILE A 11 -23.09 -9.30 -3.07
N MET A 12 -23.90 -10.38 -3.11
CA MET A 12 -25.27 -10.33 -3.64
C MET A 12 -26.16 -9.39 -2.82
N ARG A 13 -26.11 -9.45 -1.49
CA ARG A 13 -26.85 -8.50 -0.63
C ARG A 13 -26.44 -7.06 -0.88
N ARG A 14 -25.14 -6.80 -1.05
CA ARG A 14 -24.64 -5.46 -1.36
C ARG A 14 -25.08 -4.98 -2.73
N ALA A 15 -25.04 -5.81 -3.76
CA ALA A 15 -25.51 -5.48 -5.11
C ALA A 15 -27.00 -5.10 -5.12
N TRP A 16 -27.85 -5.86 -4.42
CA TRP A 16 -29.27 -5.53 -4.24
C TRP A 16 -29.50 -4.25 -3.44
N SER A 17 -28.67 -3.98 -2.43
CA SER A 17 -28.71 -2.71 -1.70
C SER A 17 -28.38 -1.52 -2.61
N LEU A 18 -27.35 -1.65 -3.45
CA LEU A 18 -26.93 -0.60 -4.39
C LEU A 18 -28.02 -0.31 -5.44
N LEU A 19 -28.65 -1.35 -5.99
CA LEU A 19 -29.77 -1.19 -6.92
C LEU A 19 -30.97 -0.49 -6.27
N ARG A 20 -31.30 -0.82 -5.01
CA ARG A 20 -32.38 -0.13 -4.29
C ARG A 20 -32.05 1.33 -3.99
N GLN A 21 -30.79 1.62 -3.67
CA GLN A 21 -30.30 2.98 -3.43
C GLN A 21 -30.28 3.84 -4.69
N SER A 22 -30.03 3.25 -5.86
CA SER A 22 -30.04 3.98 -7.13
C SER A 22 -31.46 4.36 -7.60
N MET A 23 -32.50 3.79 -6.97
CA MET A 23 -33.91 3.95 -7.34
C MET A 23 -34.20 3.57 -8.81
N ALA A 24 -33.26 2.88 -9.48
CA ALA A 24 -33.41 2.45 -10.85
C ALA A 24 -34.31 1.21 -10.93
N PRO A 25 -35.15 1.07 -11.98
CA PRO A 25 -35.88 -0.16 -12.22
C PRO A 25 -34.90 -1.32 -12.44
N TYR A 26 -35.32 -2.52 -12.04
CA TYR A 26 -34.49 -3.70 -12.26
C TYR A 26 -34.29 -3.93 -13.76
N SER A 27 -33.03 -4.02 -14.17
CA SER A 27 -32.61 -4.60 -15.43
C SER A 27 -31.37 -5.44 -15.21
N ARG A 28 -31.21 -6.50 -16.01
CA ARG A 28 -30.02 -7.36 -15.95
C ARG A 28 -28.71 -6.56 -16.09
N PRO A 29 -28.59 -5.60 -17.04
CA PRO A 29 -27.37 -4.78 -17.16
C PRO A 29 -27.11 -3.89 -15.95
N ALA A 30 -28.14 -3.25 -15.39
CA ALA A 30 -27.99 -2.38 -14.20
C ALA A 30 -27.58 -3.19 -12.96
N PHE A 31 -28.23 -4.33 -12.73
CA PHE A 31 -27.85 -5.20 -11.62
C PHE A 31 -26.44 -5.76 -11.79
N ALA A 32 -26.04 -6.15 -13.02
CA ALA A 32 -24.68 -6.60 -13.30
C ALA A 32 -23.62 -5.51 -13.02
N ALA A 33 -23.94 -4.24 -13.29
CA ALA A 33 -23.06 -3.11 -12.94
C ALA A 33 -22.90 -2.98 -11.41
N HIS A 34 -24.00 -3.02 -10.66
CA HIS A 34 -23.95 -2.99 -9.18
C HIS A 34 -23.27 -4.23 -8.58
N LEU A 35 -23.38 -5.39 -9.23
CA LEU A 35 -22.67 -6.60 -8.83
C LEU A 35 -21.15 -6.43 -8.99
N ARG A 36 -20.70 -5.87 -10.13
CA ARG A 36 -19.28 -5.53 -10.34
C ARG A 36 -18.78 -4.53 -9.31
N GLN A 37 -19.58 -3.52 -8.98
CA GLN A 37 -19.26 -2.56 -7.94
C GLN A 37 -19.14 -3.23 -6.56
N ALA A 38 -20.13 -4.04 -6.16
CA ALA A 38 -20.11 -4.76 -4.88
C ALA A 38 -18.92 -5.72 -4.79
N TRP A 39 -18.57 -6.39 -5.89
CA TRP A 39 -17.38 -7.22 -5.98
C TRP A 39 -16.10 -6.40 -5.77
N HIS A 40 -15.99 -5.23 -6.43
CA HIS A 40 -14.86 -4.33 -6.28
C HIS A 40 -14.71 -3.83 -4.84
N GLU A 41 -15.81 -3.34 -4.23
CA GLU A 41 -15.86 -2.92 -2.82
C GLU A 41 -15.39 -4.05 -1.88
N ALA A 42 -15.89 -5.28 -2.09
CA ALA A 42 -15.54 -6.41 -1.24
C ALA A 42 -14.07 -6.86 -1.41
N ARG A 43 -13.55 -6.86 -2.65
CA ARG A 43 -12.16 -7.20 -2.94
C ARG A 43 -11.18 -6.23 -2.29
N ASN A 44 -11.58 -4.98 -2.20
CA ASN A 44 -10.74 -3.90 -1.69
C ASN A 44 -11.16 -3.40 -0.30
N ALA A 45 -11.97 -4.17 0.43
CA ALA A 45 -12.22 -3.91 1.84
C ALA A 45 -10.92 -4.11 2.66
N PRO A 46 -10.66 -3.31 3.70
CA PRO A 46 -9.54 -3.53 4.60
C PRO A 46 -9.59 -4.93 5.21
N VAL A 47 -8.44 -5.57 5.40
CA VAL A 47 -8.36 -6.88 6.08
C VAL A 47 -8.34 -6.74 7.59
N THR A 48 -7.89 -5.59 8.07
CA THR A 48 -7.85 -5.23 9.48
C THR A 48 -9.24 -4.84 9.94
N ASP A 49 -9.65 -5.35 11.10
CA ASP A 49 -10.92 -5.02 11.71
C ASP A 49 -11.03 -3.49 11.93
N TRP A 50 -12.21 -2.94 11.66
CA TRP A 50 -12.48 -1.51 11.81
C TRP A 50 -12.22 -1.01 13.24
N ALA A 51 -12.54 -1.78 14.28
CA ALA A 51 -12.29 -1.40 15.67
C ALA A 51 -10.78 -1.27 15.95
N VAL A 52 -9.97 -2.12 15.33
CA VAL A 52 -8.51 -2.02 15.41
C VAL A 52 -8.03 -0.80 14.64
N LEU A 53 -8.52 -0.58 13.41
CA LEU A 53 -8.15 0.59 12.61
C LEU A 53 -8.46 1.90 13.35
N GLN A 54 -9.65 2.03 13.94
CA GLN A 54 -10.07 3.21 14.72
C GLN A 54 -9.14 3.57 15.88
N ARG A 55 -8.46 2.58 16.47
CA ARG A 55 -7.49 2.83 17.55
C ARG A 55 -6.23 3.56 17.07
N TYR A 56 -5.86 3.40 15.81
CA TYR A 56 -4.60 3.91 15.27
C TYR A 56 -4.79 5.04 14.27
N ILE A 57 -5.87 5.00 13.48
CA ILE A 57 -6.19 5.96 12.42
C ILE A 57 -7.69 6.27 12.44
N VAL A 58 -8.05 7.50 12.08
CA VAL A 58 -9.47 7.89 11.95
C VAL A 58 -9.97 7.52 10.55
N VAL A 59 -10.82 6.50 10.47
CA VAL A 59 -11.40 5.99 9.20
C VAL A 59 -12.90 5.73 9.31
N SER A 60 -13.63 6.18 8.30
CA SER A 60 -15.07 5.90 8.18
C SER A 60 -15.31 4.39 8.10
N ARG A 61 -16.46 3.94 8.61
CA ARG A 61 -16.86 2.54 8.47
C ARG A 61 -17.11 2.26 6.99
N GLY A 62 -16.50 1.19 6.47
CA GLY A 62 -16.54 0.88 5.03
C GLY A 62 -15.49 1.63 4.20
N ALA A 63 -14.52 2.30 4.82
CA ALA A 63 -13.39 2.91 4.11
C ALA A 63 -12.68 1.88 3.22
N HIS A 64 -12.26 2.33 2.05
CA HIS A 64 -11.58 1.52 1.06
C HIS A 64 -10.13 1.22 1.50
N ARG A 65 -9.57 0.05 1.16
CA ARG A 65 -8.19 -0.34 1.54
C ARG A 65 -7.14 0.69 1.12
N ALA A 66 -7.29 1.31 -0.05
CA ALA A 66 -6.38 2.35 -0.51
C ALA A 66 -6.37 3.59 0.42
N GLU A 67 -7.55 4.01 0.90
CA GLU A 67 -7.65 5.10 1.88
C GLU A 67 -6.99 4.71 3.20
N VAL A 68 -7.26 3.48 3.67
CA VAL A 68 -6.67 2.94 4.90
C VAL A 68 -5.14 2.92 4.81
N ILE A 69 -4.58 2.41 3.70
CA ILE A 69 -3.12 2.38 3.48
C ILE A 69 -2.54 3.79 3.53
N ARG A 70 -3.13 4.77 2.83
CA ARG A 70 -2.65 6.15 2.82
C ARG A 70 -2.65 6.77 4.22
N LYS A 71 -3.73 6.56 5.00
CA LYS A 71 -3.81 7.07 6.38
C LYS A 71 -2.83 6.38 7.31
N LEU A 72 -2.57 5.09 7.12
CA LEU A 72 -1.55 4.35 7.86
C LEU A 72 -0.13 4.82 7.53
N GLU A 73 0.15 5.16 6.27
CA GLU A 73 1.45 5.72 5.87
C GLU A 73 1.70 7.06 6.56
N ASN A 74 0.70 7.95 6.58
CA ASN A 74 0.77 9.22 7.31
C ASN A 74 0.94 9.00 8.82
N ALA A 75 0.12 8.15 9.42
CA ALA A 75 0.20 7.84 10.85
C ALA A 75 1.54 7.19 11.23
N LEU A 76 2.15 6.41 10.34
CA LEU A 76 3.48 5.83 10.56
C LEU A 76 4.56 6.91 10.50
N ALA A 77 4.47 7.86 9.56
CA ALA A 77 5.39 8.99 9.48
C ALA A 77 5.33 9.84 10.75
N GLU A 78 4.12 10.16 11.21
CA GLU A 78 3.88 10.89 12.48
C GLU A 78 4.43 10.12 13.68
N ALA A 79 4.10 8.83 13.81
CA ALA A 79 4.57 8.01 14.93
C ALA A 79 6.10 7.89 14.95
N ARG A 80 6.74 7.74 13.77
CA ARG A 80 8.20 7.70 13.65
C ARG A 80 8.83 9.02 14.07
N SER A 81 8.31 10.15 13.59
CA SER A 81 8.74 11.48 13.98
C SER A 81 8.63 11.67 15.50
N GLY A 82 7.47 11.33 16.07
CA GLY A 82 7.25 11.38 17.52
C GLY A 82 8.20 10.48 18.32
N SER A 83 8.53 9.30 17.81
CA SER A 83 9.48 8.37 18.46
C SER A 83 10.95 8.78 18.30
N ALA A 84 11.28 9.60 17.30
CA ALA A 84 12.65 9.98 16.99
C ALA A 84 13.33 10.72 18.15
N LYS A 85 12.55 11.45 18.97
CA LYS A 85 13.02 12.10 20.21
C LYS A 85 13.66 11.12 21.21
N TYR A 86 13.37 9.83 21.10
CA TYR A 86 13.92 8.80 21.97
C TYR A 86 15.17 8.11 21.44
N SER A 87 15.59 8.37 20.19
CA SER A 87 16.73 7.68 19.55
C SER A 87 18.06 7.88 20.28
N ARG A 88 18.22 9.03 20.95
CA ARG A 88 19.40 9.40 21.76
C ARG A 88 19.04 9.79 23.19
N ALA A 89 17.79 9.58 23.61
CA ALA A 89 17.37 9.89 24.96
C ALA A 89 17.91 8.83 25.93
N GLY A 90 18.49 9.28 27.05
CA GLY A 90 18.92 8.43 28.16
C GLY A 90 17.77 7.66 28.80
N ALA A 91 18.04 6.99 29.92
CA ALA A 91 17.02 6.25 30.65
C ALA A 91 15.86 7.18 31.07
N PRO A 92 14.60 6.71 31.05
CA PRO A 92 13.47 7.50 31.53
C PRO A 92 13.68 7.92 32.97
N THR A 93 13.44 9.20 33.27
CA THR A 93 13.61 9.76 34.63
C THR A 93 12.53 9.29 35.62
N SER A 94 11.42 8.73 35.12
CA SER A 94 10.34 8.19 35.93
C SER A 94 9.63 7.03 35.24
N TRP A 95 8.90 6.23 36.01
CA TRP A 95 8.06 5.14 35.49
C TRP A 95 7.04 5.64 34.45
N THR A 96 6.38 6.77 34.73
CA THR A 96 5.40 7.38 33.81
C THR A 96 6.04 7.79 32.49
N ALA A 97 7.22 8.40 32.52
CA ALA A 97 7.97 8.73 31.30
C ALA A 97 8.36 7.46 30.52
N GLY A 98 8.75 6.39 31.22
CA GLY A 98 9.00 5.08 30.62
C GLY A 98 7.77 4.49 29.94
N LYS A 99 6.60 4.59 30.56
CA LYS A 99 5.32 4.14 29.99
C LYS A 99 4.97 4.91 28.71
N HIS A 100 5.10 6.23 28.69
CA HIS A 100 4.85 7.04 27.48
C HIS A 100 5.82 6.68 26.35
N ARG A 101 7.12 6.56 26.67
CA ARG A 101 8.13 6.11 25.68
C ARG A 101 7.79 4.73 25.12
N SER A 102 7.42 3.78 25.97
CA SER A 102 7.01 2.44 25.55
C SER A 102 5.79 2.48 24.63
N ASN A 103 4.75 3.23 25.01
CA ASN A 103 3.52 3.38 24.21
C ASN A 103 3.79 3.97 22.82
N ASP A 104 4.64 5.00 22.73
CA ASP A 104 5.00 5.63 21.46
C ASP A 104 5.73 4.64 20.53
N LEU A 105 6.67 3.86 21.08
CA LEU A 105 7.39 2.83 20.32
C LEU A 105 6.47 1.68 19.89
N MET A 106 5.57 1.25 20.79
CA MET A 106 4.56 0.24 20.45
C MET A 106 3.60 0.75 19.38
N ARG A 107 3.24 2.04 19.37
CA ARG A 107 2.42 2.63 18.30
C ARG A 107 3.09 2.49 16.94
N VAL A 108 4.39 2.79 16.84
CA VAL A 108 5.16 2.60 15.60
C VAL A 108 5.09 1.15 15.13
N ALA A 109 5.38 0.20 16.02
CA ALA A 109 5.37 -1.23 15.68
C ALA A 109 3.98 -1.72 15.22
N ASN A 110 2.93 -1.31 15.92
CA ASN A 110 1.54 -1.69 15.59
C ASN A 110 1.08 -1.11 14.25
N VAL A 111 1.28 0.19 14.02
CA VAL A 111 0.91 0.84 12.75
C VAL A 111 1.68 0.20 11.59
N GLN A 112 2.96 -0.11 11.79
CA GLN A 112 3.78 -0.79 10.78
C GLN A 112 3.28 -2.22 10.48
N ALA A 113 2.85 -2.97 11.50
CA ALA A 113 2.30 -4.31 11.31
C ALA A 113 0.98 -4.28 10.53
N ILE A 114 0.08 -3.37 10.89
CA ILE A 114 -1.21 -3.18 10.20
C ILE A 114 -0.97 -2.76 8.74
N LEU A 115 -0.12 -1.76 8.51
CA LEU A 115 0.22 -1.30 7.16
C LEU A 115 0.80 -2.43 6.29
N ARG A 116 1.65 -3.29 6.88
CA ARG A 116 2.19 -4.46 6.18
C ARG A 116 1.09 -5.44 5.79
N ALA A 117 0.15 -5.73 6.68
CA ALA A 117 -0.96 -6.63 6.41
C ALA A 117 -1.86 -6.09 5.28
N GLU A 118 -2.21 -4.80 5.33
CA GLU A 118 -3.02 -4.16 4.28
C GLU A 118 -2.29 -4.12 2.93
N LYS A 119 -1.00 -3.75 2.90
CA LYS A 119 -0.20 -3.79 1.67
C LYS A 119 -0.05 -5.21 1.12
N ALA A 120 0.07 -6.23 1.98
CA ALA A 120 0.11 -7.63 1.56
C ALA A 120 -1.23 -8.07 0.96
N ALA A 121 -2.36 -7.75 1.60
CA ALA A 121 -3.69 -8.05 1.08
C ALA A 121 -3.99 -7.33 -0.24
N ALA A 122 -3.45 -6.13 -0.43
CA ALA A 122 -3.52 -5.39 -1.69
C ALA A 122 -2.61 -5.97 -2.79
N GLY A 123 -1.71 -6.92 -2.47
CA GLY A 123 -0.66 -7.38 -3.38
C GLY A 123 0.40 -6.32 -3.71
N ILE A 124 0.47 -5.26 -2.89
CA ILE A 124 1.45 -4.17 -3.00
C ILE A 124 2.76 -4.57 -2.34
N ALA A 125 2.72 -5.35 -1.25
CA ALA A 125 3.92 -5.90 -0.63
C ALA A 125 4.58 -6.91 -1.59
N ALA A 126 5.54 -6.43 -2.38
CA ALA A 126 6.30 -7.22 -3.31
C ALA A 126 7.79 -7.17 -2.96
N THR A 127 8.49 -8.27 -3.24
CA THR A 127 9.93 -8.36 -3.13
C THR A 127 10.53 -7.84 -4.43
N TYR A 128 11.40 -6.84 -4.33
CA TYR A 128 12.11 -6.26 -5.47
C TYR A 128 13.57 -6.66 -5.42
N THR A 129 14.09 -7.19 -6.53
CA THR A 129 15.51 -7.55 -6.67
C THR A 129 16.04 -7.00 -7.97
N ALA A 130 17.28 -6.52 -7.95
CA ALA A 130 18.04 -6.15 -9.15
C ALA A 130 19.16 -7.18 -9.35
N LYS A 131 19.24 -7.78 -10.54
CA LYS A 131 20.36 -8.67 -10.91
C LYS A 131 21.11 -8.06 -12.08
N ARG A 132 22.44 -8.02 -11.99
CA ARG A 132 23.29 -7.58 -13.10
C ARG A 132 23.27 -8.63 -14.22
N GLU A 133 23.02 -8.17 -15.44
CA GLU A 133 23.03 -8.97 -16.66
C GLU A 133 23.76 -8.16 -17.75
N GLY A 134 25.06 -8.44 -17.91
CA GLY A 134 25.95 -7.65 -18.76
C GLY A 134 26.05 -6.19 -18.32
N ALA A 135 25.70 -5.27 -19.23
CA ALA A 135 25.70 -3.82 -19.02
C ALA A 135 24.40 -3.27 -18.41
N ALA A 136 23.40 -4.13 -18.15
CA ALA A 136 22.11 -3.75 -17.59
C ALA A 136 21.85 -4.43 -16.24
N TYR A 137 20.88 -3.90 -15.50
CA TYR A 137 20.30 -4.56 -14.33
C TYR A 137 18.85 -4.95 -14.62
N VAL A 138 18.56 -6.24 -14.55
CA VAL A 138 17.18 -6.74 -14.65
C VAL A 138 16.50 -6.60 -13.29
N LEU A 139 15.36 -5.91 -13.30
CA LEU A 139 14.54 -5.71 -12.12
C LEU A 139 13.43 -6.75 -12.10
N LYS A 140 13.37 -7.50 -11.00
CA LYS A 140 12.34 -8.49 -10.74
C LYS A 140 11.46 -8.08 -9.57
N ARG A 141 10.17 -8.30 -9.72
CA ARG A 141 9.12 -8.12 -8.70
C ARG A 141 8.50 -9.48 -8.43
N ASN A 142 8.64 -9.97 -7.21
CA ASN A 142 8.25 -11.34 -6.82
C ASN A 142 8.84 -12.40 -7.77
N GLY A 143 10.09 -12.21 -8.22
CA GLY A 143 10.78 -13.12 -9.14
C GLY A 143 10.46 -12.93 -10.63
N VAL A 144 9.46 -12.11 -10.99
CA VAL A 144 9.08 -11.84 -12.38
C VAL A 144 9.74 -10.55 -12.87
N GLU A 145 10.38 -10.58 -14.03
CA GLU A 145 10.95 -9.38 -14.66
C GLU A 145 9.84 -8.38 -15.00
N PHE A 146 10.05 -7.12 -14.64
CA PHE A 146 9.12 -6.03 -14.95
C PHE A 146 9.79 -4.80 -15.54
N GLY A 147 11.13 -4.74 -15.55
CA GLY A 147 11.87 -3.64 -16.14
C GLY A 147 13.38 -3.81 -16.02
N ARG A 148 14.12 -2.90 -16.62
CA ARG A 148 15.58 -2.89 -16.65
C ARG A 148 16.14 -1.51 -16.36
N LEU A 149 17.28 -1.45 -15.68
CA LEU A 149 18.10 -0.26 -15.54
C LEU A 149 19.30 -0.37 -16.49
N ILE A 150 19.49 0.63 -17.34
CA ILE A 150 20.53 0.64 -18.38
C ILE A 150 21.32 1.94 -18.25
N GLY A 151 22.64 1.88 -18.43
CA GLY A 151 23.51 3.05 -18.43
C GLY A 151 24.55 3.07 -17.31
N PRO A 152 25.34 4.15 -17.21
CA PRO A 152 26.35 4.29 -16.17
C PRO A 152 25.69 4.49 -14.80
N ALA A 153 26.40 4.13 -13.72
CA ALA A 153 25.82 4.02 -12.38
C ALA A 153 25.22 5.32 -11.83
N ASP A 154 25.70 6.47 -12.31
CA ASP A 154 25.24 7.83 -11.99
C ASP A 154 24.03 8.27 -12.82
N ARG A 155 23.78 7.62 -13.98
CA ARG A 155 22.70 7.95 -14.93
C ARG A 155 21.98 6.70 -15.46
N LEU A 156 21.44 5.90 -14.55
CA LEU A 156 20.64 4.73 -14.90
C LEU A 156 19.29 5.14 -15.52
N ALA A 157 18.98 4.68 -16.72
CA ALA A 157 17.67 4.83 -17.33
C ALA A 157 16.80 3.61 -17.01
N PHE A 158 15.58 3.84 -16.52
CA PHE A 158 14.60 2.77 -16.31
C PHE A 158 13.76 2.52 -17.56
N THR A 159 13.65 1.26 -17.95
CA THR A 159 12.84 0.78 -19.07
C THR A 159 11.89 -0.31 -18.60
N SER A 160 10.65 -0.30 -19.08
CA SER A 160 9.61 -1.28 -18.73
C SER A 160 8.62 -1.40 -19.88
N THR A 161 7.94 -2.54 -19.98
CA THR A 161 6.80 -2.73 -20.88
C THR A 161 5.54 -2.01 -20.38
N ASP A 162 5.46 -1.68 -19.09
CA ASP A 162 4.39 -0.84 -18.53
C ASP A 162 4.75 0.64 -18.74
N THR A 163 4.15 1.26 -19.77
CA THR A 163 4.40 2.64 -20.16
C THR A 163 4.03 3.65 -19.07
N THR A 164 2.98 3.35 -18.29
CA THR A 164 2.56 4.20 -17.16
C THR A 164 3.59 4.17 -16.04
N LEU A 165 4.14 2.99 -15.75
CA LEU A 165 5.22 2.85 -14.76
C LEU A 165 6.49 3.55 -15.24
N ALA A 166 6.86 3.38 -16.50
CA ALA A 166 8.04 4.02 -17.08
C ALA A 166 7.96 5.56 -17.00
N GLU A 167 6.79 6.12 -17.32
CA GLU A 167 6.57 7.57 -17.26
C GLU A 167 6.59 8.11 -15.83
N LYS A 168 6.00 7.38 -14.89
CA LYS A 168 6.01 7.74 -13.47
C LYS A 168 7.42 7.71 -12.85
N VAL A 169 8.28 6.82 -13.33
CA VAL A 169 9.70 6.78 -12.91
C VAL A 169 10.50 7.91 -13.58
N ARG A 170 10.24 8.21 -14.86
CA ARG A 170 10.89 9.31 -15.60
C ARG A 170 10.58 10.68 -15.03
N THR A 171 9.35 10.93 -14.59
CA THR A 171 8.96 12.20 -13.97
C THR A 171 9.62 12.44 -12.61
N ALA A 172 10.26 11.43 -12.01
CA ALA A 172 10.95 11.50 -10.72
C ALA A 172 12.50 11.62 -10.84
N VAL A 173 13.02 12.01 -12.01
CA VAL A 173 14.45 11.95 -12.35
C VAL A 173 15.28 12.99 -11.58
N VAL A 174 16.18 12.46 -10.76
CA VAL A 174 17.37 13.08 -10.17
C VAL A 174 18.51 12.09 -10.49
N PRO A 175 19.76 12.51 -10.75
CA PRO A 175 20.89 11.60 -10.86
C PRO A 175 20.87 10.55 -9.75
N TRP A 176 21.12 9.30 -10.13
CA TRP A 176 20.89 8.16 -9.26
C TRP A 176 22.14 7.95 -8.41
N GLY A 177 21.99 7.83 -7.09
CA GLY A 177 23.09 7.48 -6.19
C GLY A 177 23.52 6.01 -6.28
N GLY A 178 23.41 5.38 -7.46
CA GLY A 178 23.65 3.96 -7.70
C GLY A 178 22.40 3.07 -7.71
N VAL A 179 22.62 1.77 -7.95
CA VAL A 179 21.57 0.75 -8.16
C VAL A 179 20.59 0.63 -6.98
N PRO A 180 21.01 0.65 -5.69
CA PRO A 180 20.07 0.55 -4.57
C PRO A 180 19.12 1.74 -4.50
N ALA A 181 19.62 2.96 -4.73
CA ALA A 181 18.81 4.16 -4.79
C ALA A 181 17.83 4.09 -5.97
N ALA A 182 18.28 3.53 -7.10
CA ALA A 182 17.43 3.36 -8.26
C ALA A 182 16.30 2.35 -8.07
N LEU A 183 16.62 1.21 -7.49
CA LEU A 183 15.65 0.20 -7.14
C LEU A 183 14.60 0.74 -6.16
N ALA A 184 15.02 1.54 -5.16
CA ALA A 184 14.11 2.13 -4.18
C ALA A 184 13.10 3.09 -4.83
N LYS A 185 13.53 3.93 -5.77
CA LYS A 185 12.63 4.83 -6.52
C LYS A 185 11.67 4.08 -7.43
N VAL A 186 12.16 3.10 -8.20
CA VAL A 186 11.31 2.27 -9.07
C VAL A 186 10.26 1.53 -8.24
N ARG A 187 10.67 0.98 -7.09
CA ARG A 187 9.76 0.37 -6.12
C ARG A 187 8.69 1.35 -5.64
N ALA A 188 9.07 2.56 -5.24
CA ALA A 188 8.12 3.57 -4.76
C ALA A 188 7.11 3.96 -5.86
N ALA A 189 7.57 4.13 -7.10
CA ALA A 189 6.71 4.44 -8.25
C ALA A 189 5.72 3.29 -8.55
N ASP A 190 6.18 2.03 -8.51
CA ASP A 190 5.33 0.86 -8.71
C ASP A 190 4.31 0.69 -7.57
N GLU A 191 4.73 0.82 -6.31
CA GLU A 191 3.80 0.79 -5.16
C GLU A 191 2.72 1.88 -5.29
N ALA A 192 3.11 3.11 -5.64
CA ALA A 192 2.18 4.21 -5.83
C ALA A 192 1.23 3.99 -7.02
N LEU A 193 1.69 3.39 -8.12
CA LEU A 193 0.86 3.04 -9.27
C LEU A 193 -0.15 1.94 -8.92
N ARG A 194 0.27 0.92 -8.17
CA ARG A 194 -0.62 -0.17 -7.74
C ARG A 194 -1.65 0.31 -6.74
N LEU A 195 -1.28 1.22 -5.84
CA LEU A 195 -2.22 1.87 -4.93
C LEU A 195 -3.28 2.67 -5.73
N ALA A 196 -2.87 3.43 -6.74
CA ALA A 196 -3.80 4.18 -7.59
C ALA A 196 -4.74 3.28 -8.42
N ARG A 197 -4.29 2.07 -8.79
CA ARG A 197 -5.12 1.10 -9.52
C ARG A 197 -6.17 0.41 -8.65
N ILE A 198 -6.01 0.42 -7.33
CA ILE A 198 -7.01 -0.14 -6.42
C ILE A 198 -7.91 0.94 -5.82
N ALA A 199 -7.42 2.19 -5.68
CA ALA A 199 -8.18 3.33 -5.16
C ALA A 199 -9.42 3.64 -6.00
#